data_AF-A0A4Q3Z979-F1
#
_entry.id   AF-A0A4Q3Z979-F1
#
_cell.length_a   1.000
_cell.length_b   1.000
_cell.length_c   1.000
_cell.angle_alpha   90.00
_cell.angle_beta   90.00
_cell.angle_gamma   90.00
#
_symmetry.space_group_name_H-M   'P 1'
#
loop_
_entity.id
_entity.type
_entity.pdbx_description
1 polymer ?
#
loop_
_entity_poly.entity_id
_entity_poly.type
_entity_poly.pdbx_seq_one_letter_code
_entity_poly.pdbx_strand_id
1 'polypeptide(L)'
;AAWPQDLPLFFRTSAVDGAPEGWSLDDTVVLARALKAIGVEVMDCSSGGIAGSAMAGGGQKRQPGFQVPYAERVRKEVSMPTMAVGLITHPEQAEGILADGSADLIA
;
A
#
# COMPACT_ATOMS: atom_id res chain seq x y z
N ALA A 1 -14.34 16.34 -14.88
CA ALA A 1 -13.17 16.11 -13.99
C ALA A 1 -11.92 16.66 -14.68
N ALA A 2 -10.88 17.05 -13.94
CA ALA A 2 -9.64 17.61 -14.50
C ALA A 2 -8.65 16.54 -15.00
N TRP A 3 -8.76 15.30 -14.50
CA TRP A 3 -7.95 14.16 -14.93
C TRP A 3 -8.61 13.45 -16.13
N PRO A 4 -7.86 13.08 -17.19
CA PRO A 4 -8.39 12.31 -18.33
C PRO A 4 -8.91 10.93 -17.89
N GLN A 5 -10.03 10.48 -18.48
CA GLN A 5 -10.67 9.21 -18.09
C GLN A 5 -9.94 7.96 -18.60
N ASP A 6 -9.05 8.12 -19.56
CA ASP A 6 -8.24 7.07 -20.18
C ASP A 6 -6.87 6.88 -19.53
N LEU A 7 -6.53 7.71 -18.53
CA LEU A 7 -5.29 7.63 -17.78
C LEU A 7 -5.54 7.13 -16.36
N PRO A 8 -4.76 6.18 -15.85
CA PRO A 8 -5.03 5.61 -14.55
C PRO A 8 -4.73 6.59 -13.42
N LEU A 9 -5.59 6.63 -12.42
CA LEU A 9 -5.37 7.43 -11.20
C LEU A 9 -4.94 6.54 -10.03
N PHE A 10 -3.72 6.79 -9.54
CA PHE A 10 -3.13 6.10 -8.41
C PHE A 10 -3.24 6.95 -7.15
N PHE A 11 -3.42 6.30 -5.99
CA PHE A 11 -3.36 6.96 -4.69
C PHE A 11 -2.34 6.26 -3.77
N ARG A 12 -1.29 6.99 -3.37
CA ARG A 12 -0.28 6.53 -2.41
C ARG A 12 -0.73 6.86 -0.99
N THR A 13 -0.62 5.90 -0.09
CA THR A 13 -0.89 6.12 1.34
C THR A 13 0.20 5.54 2.25
N SER A 14 0.31 6.10 3.45
CA SER A 14 0.82 5.36 4.59
C SER A 14 -0.30 4.51 5.16
N ALA A 15 -0.27 3.19 4.90
CA ALA A 15 -1.34 2.27 5.25
C ALA A 15 -1.49 2.06 6.76
N VAL A 16 -0.42 2.29 7.50
CA VAL A 16 -0.39 2.37 8.97
C VAL A 16 0.60 3.44 9.40
N ASP A 17 0.32 4.10 10.54
CA ASP A 17 1.23 5.08 11.13
C ASP A 17 2.26 4.47 12.08
N GLY A 18 1.97 3.29 12.64
CA GLY A 18 2.83 2.61 13.61
C GLY A 18 2.74 3.17 15.04
N ALA A 19 1.75 4.02 15.33
CA ALA A 19 1.45 4.53 16.66
C ALA A 19 0.14 3.93 17.20
N PRO A 20 -0.02 3.73 18.53
CA PRO A 20 -1.23 3.10 19.11
C PRO A 20 -2.55 3.79 18.76
N GLU A 21 -2.55 5.12 18.64
CA GLU A 21 -3.72 5.92 18.25
C GLU A 21 -3.58 6.53 16.85
N GLY A 22 -2.69 5.97 16.03
CA GLY A 22 -2.48 6.41 14.66
C GLY A 22 -3.40 5.72 13.65
N TRP A 23 -3.26 6.10 12.38
CA TRP A 23 -3.95 5.47 11.26
C TRP A 23 -3.67 3.96 11.21
N SER A 24 -4.72 3.17 11.14
CA SER A 24 -4.67 1.71 11.11
C SER A 24 -4.89 1.17 9.69
N LEU A 25 -4.63 -0.13 9.52
CA LEU A 25 -4.89 -0.78 8.25
C LEU A 25 -6.39 -0.91 7.96
N ASP A 26 -7.23 -0.95 8.99
CA ASP A 26 -8.70 -0.95 8.83
C ASP A 26 -9.18 0.38 8.25
N ASP A 27 -8.61 1.50 8.72
CA ASP A 27 -8.88 2.83 8.18
C ASP A 27 -8.47 2.92 6.71
N THR A 28 -7.32 2.32 6.34
CA THR A 28 -6.89 2.22 4.94
C THR A 28 -7.87 1.44 4.07
N VAL A 29 -8.44 0.34 4.57
CA VAL A 29 -9.46 -0.42 3.82
C VAL A 29 -10.71 0.42 3.59
N VAL A 30 -11.17 1.16 4.61
CA VAL A 30 -12.31 2.08 4.47
C VAL A 30 -12.00 3.18 3.45
N LEU A 31 -10.83 3.80 3.53
CA LEU A 31 -10.37 4.81 2.59
C LEU A 31 -10.31 4.26 1.16
N ALA A 32 -9.73 3.09 0.95
CA ALA A 32 -9.62 2.47 -0.37
C ALA A 32 -11.00 2.20 -0.99
N ARG A 33 -12.00 1.76 -0.21
CA ARG A 33 -13.39 1.64 -0.69
C ARG A 33 -13.95 2.98 -1.16
N ALA A 34 -13.74 4.05 -0.39
CA ALA A 34 -14.21 5.39 -0.74
C ALA A 34 -13.50 5.93 -2.00
N LEU A 35 -12.19 5.73 -2.12
CA LEU A 35 -11.39 6.14 -3.27
C LEU A 35 -11.81 5.40 -4.55
N LYS A 36 -12.01 4.09 -4.46
CA LYS A 36 -12.53 3.28 -5.57
C LYS A 36 -13.89 3.79 -6.05
N ALA A 37 -14.78 4.18 -5.13
CA ALA A 37 -16.11 4.69 -5.48
C ALA A 37 -16.07 6.03 -6.24
N ILE A 38 -14.97 6.79 -6.14
CA ILE A 38 -14.79 8.08 -6.84
C ILE A 38 -13.85 8.00 -8.05
N GLY A 39 -13.45 6.78 -8.46
CA GLY A 39 -12.69 6.55 -9.68
C GLY A 39 -11.16 6.51 -9.51
N VAL A 40 -10.65 6.30 -8.29
CA VAL A 40 -9.24 5.88 -8.13
C VAL A 40 -9.13 4.41 -8.48
N GLU A 41 -8.11 4.04 -9.24
CA GLU A 41 -7.98 2.69 -9.81
C GLU A 41 -6.90 1.86 -9.15
N VAL A 42 -5.86 2.47 -8.56
CA VAL A 42 -4.77 1.75 -7.90
C VAL A 42 -4.42 2.36 -6.54
N MET A 43 -4.30 1.50 -5.53
CA MET A 43 -3.81 1.88 -4.21
C MET A 43 -2.34 1.49 -4.04
N ASP A 44 -1.47 2.46 -3.81
CA ASP A 44 -0.05 2.25 -3.52
C ASP A 44 0.19 2.32 -2.00
N CYS A 45 0.53 1.17 -1.41
CA CYS A 45 0.45 0.95 0.04
C CYS A 45 1.84 1.00 0.71
N SER A 46 2.18 2.14 1.30
CA SER A 46 3.37 2.32 2.14
C SER A 46 3.00 2.40 3.63
N SER A 47 3.81 3.03 4.49
CA SER A 47 3.54 3.17 5.93
C SER A 47 4.48 4.17 6.60
N GLY A 48 4.03 4.75 7.72
CA GLY A 48 4.80 5.61 8.61
C GLY A 48 5.04 7.03 8.07
N GLY A 49 5.92 7.77 8.75
CA GLY A 49 6.33 9.13 8.38
C GLY A 49 5.57 10.25 9.11
N ILE A 50 4.41 9.96 9.72
CA ILE A 50 3.60 10.98 10.40
C ILE A 50 4.17 11.40 11.76
N ALA A 51 4.74 10.44 12.52
CA ALA A 51 5.30 10.66 13.85
C ALA A 51 6.78 11.10 13.83
N GLY A 52 7.28 11.56 12.67
CA GLY A 52 8.69 11.86 12.43
C GLY A 52 9.30 10.90 11.41
N SER A 53 10.63 10.86 11.33
CA SER A 53 11.33 10.03 10.33
C SER A 53 10.77 8.61 10.34
N ALA A 54 10.33 8.12 9.18
CA ALA A 54 9.85 6.75 9.05
C ALA A 54 10.91 5.74 9.53
N MET A 55 12.20 6.13 9.51
CA MET A 55 13.33 5.35 9.99
C MET A 55 13.62 5.49 11.50
N ALA A 56 12.98 6.44 12.17
CA ALA A 56 13.11 6.65 13.62
C ALA A 56 12.15 5.77 14.44
N GLY A 57 11.23 5.06 13.80
CA GLY A 57 10.28 4.16 14.48
C GLY A 57 10.94 2.90 15.04
N GLY A 58 11.13 2.86 16.36
CA GLY A 58 11.05 1.63 17.17
C GLY A 58 12.17 0.59 17.10
N GLY A 59 13.31 0.87 16.47
CA GLY A 59 14.51 0.00 16.55
C GLY A 59 14.41 -1.38 15.86
N GLN A 60 13.26 -1.73 15.29
CA GLN A 60 13.04 -3.00 14.62
C GLN A 60 13.47 -2.89 13.16
N LYS A 61 14.42 -3.74 12.74
CA LYS A 61 14.90 -3.77 11.35
C LYS A 61 13.74 -4.14 10.43
N ARG A 62 13.47 -3.25 9.47
CA ARG A 62 12.56 -3.52 8.35
C ARG A 62 13.11 -4.70 7.55
N GLN A 63 12.24 -5.64 7.24
CA GLN A 63 12.56 -6.81 6.44
C GLN A 63 12.14 -6.60 4.98
N PRO A 64 12.76 -7.30 4.02
CA PRO A 64 12.26 -7.33 2.65
C PRO A 64 10.77 -7.65 2.59
N GLY A 65 10.00 -6.84 1.88
CA GLY A 65 8.56 -7.02 1.69
C GLY A 65 7.68 -6.63 2.89
N PHE A 66 8.19 -5.90 3.90
CA PHE A 66 7.41 -5.65 5.13
C PHE A 66 6.07 -4.90 4.94
N GLN A 67 5.87 -4.24 3.79
CA GLN A 67 4.61 -3.54 3.46
C GLN A 67 3.72 -4.32 2.50
N VAL A 68 4.18 -5.45 1.95
CA VAL A 68 3.41 -6.31 1.04
C VAL A 68 2.06 -6.74 1.64
N PRO A 69 1.97 -7.14 2.92
CA PRO A 69 0.68 -7.51 3.51
C PRO A 69 -0.36 -6.37 3.52
N TYR A 70 0.06 -5.10 3.44
CA TYR A 70 -0.85 -3.97 3.37
C TYR A 70 -1.54 -3.89 2.00
N ALA A 71 -0.75 -4.01 0.92
CA ALA A 71 -1.27 -4.10 -0.44
C ALA A 71 -2.18 -5.33 -0.59
N GLU A 72 -1.73 -6.48 -0.11
CA GLU A 72 -2.49 -7.74 -0.17
C GLU A 72 -3.86 -7.63 0.49
N ARG A 73 -3.92 -7.03 1.68
CA ARG A 73 -5.19 -6.88 2.41
C ARG A 73 -6.17 -5.97 1.67
N VAL A 74 -5.70 -4.81 1.20
CA VAL A 74 -6.53 -3.88 0.42
C VAL A 74 -7.04 -4.57 -0.85
N ARG A 75 -6.16 -5.27 -1.57
CA ARG A 75 -6.51 -6.01 -2.79
C ARG A 75 -7.61 -7.03 -2.53
N LYS A 76 -7.45 -7.88 -1.52
CA LYS A 76 -8.40 -8.96 -1.18
C LYS A 76 -9.74 -8.42 -0.70
N GLU A 77 -9.75 -7.41 0.16
CA GLU A 77 -10.98 -6.92 0.78
C GLU A 77 -11.76 -5.92 -0.08
N VAL A 78 -11.07 -5.10 -0.87
CA VAL A 78 -11.68 -4.01 -1.68
C VAL A 78 -11.82 -4.40 -3.15
N SER A 79 -11.13 -5.47 -3.58
CA SER A 79 -11.02 -5.88 -4.98
C SER A 79 -10.55 -4.71 -5.86
N MET A 80 -9.58 -3.94 -5.34
CA MET A 80 -8.95 -2.80 -6.00
C MET A 80 -7.51 -3.21 -6.34
N PRO A 81 -7.02 -2.93 -7.56
CA PRO A 81 -5.62 -3.13 -7.87
C PRO A 81 -4.70 -2.42 -6.88
N THR A 82 -3.61 -3.08 -6.49
CA THR A 82 -2.66 -2.51 -5.53
C THR A 82 -1.22 -2.58 -6.01
N MET A 83 -0.43 -1.58 -5.61
CA MET A 83 1.02 -1.57 -5.76
C MET A 83 1.68 -1.87 -4.41
N ALA A 84 2.53 -2.89 -4.38
CA ALA A 84 3.34 -3.25 -3.23
C ALA A 84 4.71 -2.56 -3.27
N VAL A 85 5.16 -2.16 -2.08
CA VAL A 85 6.48 -1.59 -1.82
C VAL A 85 7.10 -2.21 -0.57
N GLY A 86 8.25 -1.68 -0.16
CA GLY A 86 8.87 -2.00 1.12
C GLY A 86 10.01 -2.98 0.97
N LEU A 87 11.19 -2.48 0.58
CA LEU A 87 12.42 -3.27 0.43
C LEU A 87 12.24 -4.49 -0.49
N ILE A 88 11.70 -4.25 -1.70
CA ILE A 88 11.64 -5.25 -2.77
C ILE A 88 12.83 -5.00 -3.69
N THR A 89 13.88 -5.81 -3.54
CA THR A 89 15.19 -5.53 -4.19
C THR A 89 15.66 -6.64 -5.12
N HIS A 90 14.95 -7.77 -5.16
CA HIS A 90 15.30 -8.93 -5.98
C HIS A 90 14.18 -9.28 -6.95
N PRO A 91 14.49 -9.64 -8.22
CA PRO A 91 13.48 -10.04 -9.19
C PRO A 91 12.59 -11.20 -8.72
N GLU A 92 13.18 -12.19 -8.05
CA GLU A 92 12.48 -13.38 -7.56
C GLU A 92 11.47 -13.02 -6.46
N GLN A 93 11.81 -12.02 -5.64
CA GLN A 93 10.90 -11.49 -4.62
C GLN A 93 9.71 -10.76 -5.28
N ALA A 94 9.98 -9.93 -6.28
CA ALA A 94 8.93 -9.22 -7.02
C ALA A 94 7.99 -10.19 -7.74
N GLU A 95 8.53 -11.19 -8.43
CA GLU A 95 7.75 -12.23 -9.10
C GLU A 95 6.91 -13.03 -8.11
N GLY A 96 7.47 -13.45 -6.97
CA GLY A 96 6.74 -14.17 -5.93
C GLY A 96 5.51 -13.38 -5.43
N ILE A 97 5.66 -12.09 -5.17
CA ILE A 97 4.56 -11.22 -4.72
C ILE A 97 3.42 -11.17 -5.75
N LEU A 98 3.75 -11.08 -7.05
CA LEU A 98 2.77 -11.07 -8.13
C LEU A 98 2.10 -12.43 -8.31
N ALA A 99 2.90 -13.52 -8.33
CA ALA A 99 2.42 -14.88 -8.50
C ALA A 99 1.49 -15.33 -7.36
N ASP A 100 1.79 -14.91 -6.14
CA ASP A 100 0.95 -15.18 -4.95
C ASP A 100 -0.35 -14.35 -4.94
N GLY A 101 -0.49 -13.38 -5.86
CA GLY A 101 -1.63 -12.47 -5.92
C GLY A 101 -1.66 -11.47 -4.75
N SER A 102 -0.50 -11.20 -4.15
CA SER A 102 -0.35 -10.26 -3.04
C SER A 102 -0.39 -8.80 -3.49
N ALA A 103 -0.06 -8.52 -4.76
CA ALA A 103 -0.24 -7.22 -5.40
C ALA A 103 -0.38 -7.37 -6.92
N ASP A 104 -0.77 -6.30 -7.61
CA ASP A 104 -0.87 -6.25 -9.07
C ASP A 104 0.31 -5.49 -9.70
N LEU A 105 1.01 -4.69 -8.89
CA LEU A 105 2.15 -3.85 -9.29
C LEU A 105 3.23 -3.89 -8.20
N ILE A 106 4.48 -3.69 -8.59
CA ILE A 106 5.66 -3.58 -7.71
C ILE A 106 6.32 -2.22 -7.95
N ALA A 107 6.79 -1.55 -6.90
CA ALA A 107 7.52 -0.28 -6.97
C ALA A 107 8.90 -0.33 -6.27
#